data_AF-Q5Z3H5-F1
#
_entry.id   AF-Q5Z3H5-F1
#
_cell.length_a   1.000
_cell.length_b   1.000
_cell.length_c   1.000
_cell.angle_alpha   90.00
_cell.angle_beta   90.00
_cell.angle_gamma   90.00
#
_symmetry.space_group_name_H-M   'P 1'
#
loop_
_entity.id
_entity.type
_entity.pdbx_description
1 polymer ?
#
loop_
_entity_poly.entity_id
_entity_poly.type
_entity_poly.pdbx_seq_one_letter_code
_entity_poly.pdbx_strand_id
1 'polypeptide(L)'
;MSAPEVRAGSATTASVTATVSAGLAAVGAAANVLGLLILGASFVSDPGRYDNSLAVATALGAALLAVALGYGALQMLRRADEGRWMVLLASGAWLAFAALGLLAALTGYRSDYGIRWSAEGGTGVDIATATTGLPGVVTAFVHGDWLPCLVGSVVPLAIAAVAAVPATARWFATAPTS
;
A
#
# COMPACT_ATOMS: atom_id res chain seq x y z
N MET A 1 11.29 -43.55 1.96
CA MET A 1 10.63 -43.20 3.23
C MET A 1 10.80 -41.69 3.45
N SER A 2 10.17 -40.89 2.60
CA SER A 2 10.52 -39.46 2.38
C SER A 2 9.29 -38.53 2.34
N ALA A 3 8.12 -39.04 2.73
CA ALA A 3 6.82 -38.38 2.58
C ALA A 3 6.38 -37.45 3.74
N PRO A 4 6.76 -37.66 5.03
CA PRO A 4 6.25 -36.81 6.11
C PRO A 4 6.99 -35.48 6.23
N GLU A 5 8.32 -35.44 6.03
CA GLU A 5 9.11 -34.20 6.14
C GLU A 5 8.76 -33.17 5.05
N VAL A 6 8.53 -33.62 3.81
CA VAL A 6 8.17 -32.74 2.69
C VAL A 6 6.81 -32.06 2.93
N ARG A 7 5.85 -32.79 3.54
CA ARG A 7 4.53 -32.23 3.88
C ARG A 7 4.62 -31.22 5.02
N ALA A 8 5.39 -31.52 6.06
CA ALA A 8 5.61 -30.60 7.19
C ALA A 8 6.27 -29.30 6.74
N GLY A 9 7.34 -29.36 5.92
CA GLY A 9 8.01 -28.17 5.39
C GLY A 9 7.10 -27.29 4.52
N SER A 10 6.21 -27.90 3.73
CA SER A 10 5.26 -27.17 2.87
C SER A 10 4.18 -26.43 3.67
N ALA A 11 3.71 -27.02 4.78
CA ALA A 11 2.70 -26.42 5.66
C ALA A 11 3.28 -25.23 6.45
N THR A 12 4.50 -25.38 6.97
CA THR A 12 5.22 -24.30 7.65
C THR A 12 5.45 -23.11 6.71
N THR A 13 5.88 -23.37 5.48
CA THR A 13 6.11 -22.32 4.48
C THR A 13 4.82 -21.56 4.17
N ALA A 14 3.71 -22.27 3.94
CA ALA A 14 2.41 -21.65 3.66
C ALA A 14 1.94 -20.74 4.82
N SER A 15 2.09 -21.21 6.06
CA SER A 15 1.79 -20.43 7.26
C SER A 15 2.62 -19.15 7.33
N VAL A 16 3.95 -19.27 7.17
CA VAL A 16 4.86 -18.13 7.24
C VAL A 16 4.52 -17.09 6.17
N THR A 17 4.34 -17.50 4.91
CA THR A 17 4.03 -16.56 3.83
C THR A 17 2.67 -15.87 4.03
N ALA A 18 1.67 -16.57 4.55
CA ALA A 18 0.37 -15.97 4.86
C ALA A 18 0.45 -14.98 6.03
N THR A 19 1.17 -15.32 7.11
CA THR A 19 1.38 -14.42 8.25
C THR A 19 2.18 -13.18 7.85
N VAL A 20 3.24 -13.34 7.05
CA VAL A 20 4.03 -12.21 6.54
C VAL A 20 3.16 -11.33 5.64
N SER A 21 2.36 -11.93 4.74
CA SER A 21 1.43 -11.17 3.89
C SER A 21 0.42 -10.36 4.72
N ALA A 22 -0.17 -10.96 5.75
CA ALA A 22 -1.11 -10.27 6.63
C ALA A 22 -0.41 -9.15 7.43
N GLY A 23 0.80 -9.39 7.92
CA GLY A 23 1.62 -8.38 8.60
C GLY A 23 1.96 -7.20 7.70
N LEU A 24 2.41 -7.45 6.48
CA LEU A 24 2.68 -6.41 5.49
C LEU A 24 1.41 -5.61 5.12
N ALA A 25 0.27 -6.28 4.97
CA ALA A 25 -1.01 -5.60 4.73
C ALA A 25 -1.39 -4.71 5.92
N ALA A 26 -1.20 -5.17 7.17
CA ALA A 26 -1.43 -4.34 8.36
C ALA A 26 -0.49 -3.12 8.43
N VAL A 27 0.78 -3.27 8.07
CA VAL A 27 1.73 -2.15 7.93
C VAL A 27 1.26 -1.18 6.84
N GLY A 28 0.81 -1.70 5.69
CA GLY A 28 0.26 -0.88 4.61
C GLY A 28 -1.01 -0.11 5.03
N ALA A 29 -1.86 -0.72 5.84
CA ALA A 29 -3.03 -0.06 6.42
C ALA A 29 -2.60 1.08 7.35
N ALA A 30 -1.66 0.82 8.26
CA ALA A 30 -1.11 1.82 9.18
C ALA A 30 -0.43 2.98 8.43
N ALA A 31 0.29 2.70 7.35
CA ALA A 31 0.89 3.72 6.49
C ALA A 31 -0.17 4.63 5.88
N ASN A 32 -1.27 4.08 5.34
CA ASN A 32 -2.38 4.89 4.80
C ASN A 32 -3.09 5.71 5.87
N VAL A 33 -3.26 5.19 7.09
CA VAL A 33 -3.77 5.97 8.23
C VAL A 33 -2.82 7.12 8.57
N LEU A 34 -1.50 6.85 8.64
CA LEU A 34 -0.51 7.88 8.93
C LEU A 34 -0.52 8.99 7.88
N GLY A 35 -0.53 8.64 6.59
CA GLY A 35 -0.64 9.62 5.51
C GLY A 35 -1.94 10.44 5.58
N LEU A 36 -3.06 9.79 5.93
CA LEU A 36 -4.34 10.47 6.12
C LEU A 36 -4.27 11.48 7.26
N LEU A 37 -3.63 11.13 8.38
CA LEU A 37 -3.43 12.04 9.51
C LEU A 37 -2.53 13.23 9.13
N ILE A 38 -1.44 13.00 8.38
CA ILE A 38 -0.54 14.06 7.91
C ILE A 38 -1.28 15.01 6.97
N LEU A 39 -2.00 14.48 5.99
CA LEU A 39 -2.79 15.26 5.04
C LEU A 39 -3.89 16.04 5.76
N GLY A 40 -4.64 15.37 6.64
CA GLY A 40 -5.73 15.98 7.40
C GLY A 40 -5.27 17.09 8.35
N ALA A 41 -4.19 16.86 9.10
CA ALA A 41 -3.60 17.88 9.98
C ALA A 41 -3.14 19.11 9.17
N SER A 42 -2.55 18.88 7.99
CA SER A 42 -2.11 19.96 7.12
C SER A 42 -3.29 20.74 6.52
N PHE A 43 -4.36 20.03 6.13
CA PHE A 43 -5.57 20.64 5.56
C PHE A 43 -6.33 21.48 6.60
N VAL A 44 -6.41 21.02 7.85
CA VAL A 44 -7.03 21.77 8.95
C VAL A 44 -6.21 23.01 9.31
N SER A 45 -4.88 22.91 9.26
CA SER A 45 -3.99 24.02 9.62
C SER A 45 -3.96 25.12 8.56
N ASP A 46 -4.03 24.75 7.28
CA ASP A 46 -4.07 25.70 6.16
C ASP A 46 -4.90 25.14 4.99
N PRO A 47 -6.22 25.39 4.97
CA PRO A 47 -7.12 24.90 3.93
C PRO A 47 -6.81 25.46 2.53
N GLY A 48 -6.11 26.59 2.44
CA GLY A 48 -5.74 27.22 1.17
C GLY A 48 -4.55 26.55 0.47
N ARG A 49 -3.85 25.66 1.18
CA ARG A 49 -2.61 25.01 0.77
C ARG A 49 -2.80 23.86 -0.22
N TYR A 50 -3.97 23.24 -0.23
CA TYR A 50 -4.26 22.07 -1.06
C TYR A 50 -5.37 22.35 -2.07
N ASP A 51 -5.29 21.73 -3.24
CA ASP A 51 -6.44 21.56 -4.11
C ASP A 51 -7.45 20.66 -3.38
N ASN A 52 -8.60 21.23 -3.02
CA ASN A 52 -9.63 20.54 -2.25
C ASN A 52 -10.08 19.22 -2.88
N SER A 53 -10.19 19.18 -4.22
CA SER A 53 -10.69 18.00 -4.92
C SER A 53 -9.69 16.85 -4.85
N LEU A 54 -8.40 17.15 -5.11
CA LEU A 54 -7.32 16.17 -5.03
C LEU A 54 -7.10 15.72 -3.59
N ALA A 55 -7.13 16.64 -2.63
CA ALA A 55 -6.95 16.31 -1.22
C ALA A 55 -8.07 15.40 -0.70
N VAL A 56 -9.34 15.72 -0.99
CA VAL A 56 -10.48 14.89 -0.59
C VAL A 56 -10.44 13.51 -1.27
N ALA A 57 -10.15 13.44 -2.57
CA ALA A 57 -10.04 12.18 -3.29
C ALA A 57 -8.90 11.31 -2.72
N THR A 58 -7.75 11.93 -2.41
CA THR A 58 -6.60 11.25 -1.80
C THR A 58 -6.92 10.75 -0.39
N ALA A 59 -7.60 11.56 0.42
CA ALA A 59 -8.03 11.19 1.77
C ALA A 59 -9.02 10.00 1.75
N LEU A 60 -10.03 10.05 0.88
CA LEU A 60 -10.99 8.96 0.72
C LEU A 60 -10.33 7.68 0.20
N GLY A 61 -9.44 7.80 -0.79
CA GLY A 61 -8.67 6.67 -1.31
C GLY A 61 -7.78 6.03 -0.24
N ALA A 62 -7.09 6.85 0.57
CA ALA A 62 -6.26 6.39 1.67
C ALA A 62 -7.08 5.68 2.75
N ALA A 63 -8.24 6.24 3.12
CA ALA A 63 -9.16 5.62 4.06
C ALA A 63 -9.67 4.26 3.55
N LEU A 64 -10.06 4.19 2.27
CA LEU A 64 -10.53 2.95 1.65
C LEU A 64 -9.42 1.89 1.62
N LEU A 65 -8.19 2.27 1.24
CA LEU A 65 -7.04 1.36 1.26
C LEU A 65 -6.70 0.89 2.67
N ALA A 66 -6.74 1.78 3.67
CA ALA A 66 -6.52 1.41 5.06
C ALA A 66 -7.52 0.36 5.54
N VAL A 67 -8.81 0.56 5.25
CA VAL A 67 -9.87 -0.39 5.59
C VAL A 67 -9.70 -1.69 4.83
N ALA A 68 -9.47 -1.66 3.51
CA ALA A 68 -9.34 -2.86 2.69
C ALA A 68 -8.12 -3.70 3.09
N LEU A 69 -6.96 -3.07 3.33
CA LEU A 69 -5.75 -3.77 3.77
C LEU A 69 -5.89 -4.29 5.20
N GLY A 70 -6.45 -3.49 6.12
CA GLY A 70 -6.64 -3.88 7.51
C GLY A 70 -7.65 -5.02 7.67
N TYR A 71 -8.80 -4.91 7.00
CA TYR A 71 -9.82 -5.96 6.98
C TYR A 71 -9.33 -7.21 6.26
N GLY A 72 -8.65 -7.04 5.11
CA GLY A 72 -8.02 -8.14 4.39
C GLY A 72 -7.01 -8.90 5.24
N ALA A 73 -6.14 -8.19 5.96
CA ALA A 73 -5.19 -8.79 6.90
C ALA A 73 -5.91 -9.59 8.01
N LEU A 74 -6.96 -9.03 8.61
CA LEU A 74 -7.75 -9.72 9.63
C LEU A 74 -8.40 -11.00 9.08
N GLN A 75 -8.98 -10.94 7.88
CA GLN A 75 -9.59 -12.08 7.21
C GLN A 75 -8.54 -13.15 6.87
N MET A 76 -7.34 -12.76 6.45
CA MET A 76 -6.24 -13.71 6.22
C MET A 76 -5.84 -14.46 7.49
N LEU A 77 -5.78 -13.77 8.64
CA LEU A 77 -5.50 -14.38 9.94
C LEU A 77 -6.62 -15.34 10.38
N ARG A 78 -7.86 -15.06 9.97
CA ARG A 78 -9.02 -15.96 10.15
C ARG A 78 -9.08 -17.10 9.13
N ARG A 79 -8.08 -17.23 8.26
CA ARG A 79 -8.01 -18.21 7.17
C ARG A 79 -9.13 -18.09 6.12
N ALA A 80 -9.63 -16.88 5.88
CA ALA A 80 -10.56 -16.58 4.80
C ALA A 80 -9.78 -16.14 3.53
N ASP A 81 -9.91 -16.85 2.40
CA ASP A 81 -9.18 -16.53 1.15
C ASP A 81 -9.64 -15.20 0.55
N GLU A 82 -10.86 -14.75 0.85
CA GLU A 82 -11.36 -13.43 0.47
C GLU A 82 -10.44 -12.32 1.00
N GLY A 83 -9.82 -12.54 2.17
CA GLY A 83 -8.84 -11.61 2.73
C GLY A 83 -7.61 -11.45 1.83
N ARG A 84 -7.12 -12.54 1.25
CA ARG A 84 -5.97 -12.52 0.33
C ARG A 84 -6.29 -11.75 -0.95
N TRP A 85 -7.47 -11.98 -1.53
CA TRP A 85 -7.91 -11.25 -2.72
C TRP A 85 -8.11 -9.77 -2.45
N MET A 86 -8.67 -9.41 -1.30
CA MET A 86 -8.82 -8.01 -0.90
C MET A 86 -7.46 -7.31 -0.76
N VAL A 87 -6.48 -7.97 -0.12
CA VAL A 87 -5.11 -7.46 0.00
C VAL A 87 -4.45 -7.30 -1.39
N LEU A 88 -4.62 -8.26 -2.29
CA LEU A 88 -4.09 -8.18 -3.67
C LEU A 88 -4.69 -7.02 -4.45
N LEU A 89 -6.01 -6.84 -4.40
CA LEU A 89 -6.68 -5.75 -5.10
C LEU A 89 -6.30 -4.39 -4.53
N ALA A 90 -6.27 -4.25 -3.20
CA ALA A 90 -5.89 -2.99 -2.55
C ALA A 90 -4.43 -2.62 -2.82
N SER A 91 -3.50 -3.57 -2.66
CA SER A 91 -2.09 -3.35 -2.96
C SER A 91 -1.84 -3.10 -4.45
N GLY A 92 -2.56 -3.78 -5.35
CA GLY A 92 -2.51 -3.53 -6.78
C GLY A 92 -2.99 -2.13 -7.16
N ALA A 93 -4.10 -1.66 -6.58
CA ALA A 93 -4.60 -0.31 -6.79
C ALA A 93 -3.59 0.74 -6.29
N TRP A 94 -3.04 0.57 -5.09
CA TRP A 94 -2.01 1.44 -4.55
C TRP A 94 -0.74 1.44 -5.43
N LEU A 95 -0.29 0.26 -5.88
CA LEU A 95 0.86 0.13 -6.78
C LEU A 95 0.61 0.84 -8.12
N ALA A 96 -0.61 0.79 -8.66
CA ALA A 96 -0.95 1.47 -9.90
C ALA A 96 -0.78 2.99 -9.78
N PHE A 97 -1.22 3.60 -8.67
CA PHE A 97 -0.97 5.03 -8.41
C PHE A 97 0.52 5.35 -8.29
N ALA A 98 1.30 4.51 -7.60
CA ALA A 98 2.75 4.68 -7.49
C ALA A 98 3.44 4.57 -8.86
N ALA A 99 3.03 3.62 -9.69
CA ALA A 99 3.55 3.44 -11.04
C ALA A 99 3.21 4.62 -11.95
N LEU A 100 1.98 5.14 -11.91
CA LEU A 100 1.60 6.34 -12.65
C LEU A 100 2.45 7.54 -12.23
N GLY A 101 2.69 7.72 -10.93
CA GLY A 101 3.55 8.78 -10.43
C GLY A 101 5.00 8.66 -10.93
N LEU A 102 5.55 7.45 -10.86
CA LEU A 102 6.90 7.17 -11.36
C LEU A 102 7.01 7.40 -12.87
N LEU A 103 6.04 6.94 -13.66
CA LEU A 103 6.01 7.16 -15.11
C LEU A 103 5.96 8.65 -15.45
N ALA A 104 5.13 9.42 -14.74
CA ALA A 104 5.07 10.87 -14.90
C ALA A 104 6.42 11.54 -14.60
N ALA A 105 7.05 11.18 -13.47
CA ALA A 105 8.37 11.69 -13.10
C ALA A 105 9.45 11.36 -14.14
N LEU A 106 9.47 10.12 -14.64
CA LEU A 106 10.45 9.67 -15.65
C LEU A 106 10.25 10.31 -17.03
N THR A 107 9.02 10.72 -17.36
CA THR A 107 8.71 11.44 -18.59
C THR A 107 8.91 12.95 -18.47
N GLY A 108 9.33 13.43 -17.30
CA GLY A 108 9.50 14.86 -17.03
C GLY A 108 8.18 15.62 -16.94
N TYR A 109 7.05 14.92 -16.73
CA TYR A 109 5.78 15.58 -16.49
C TYR A 109 5.83 16.30 -15.14
N ARG A 110 5.71 17.62 -15.18
CA ARG A 110 5.52 18.45 -13.99
C ARG A 110 4.09 18.93 -13.96
N SER A 111 3.46 18.82 -12.79
CA SER A 111 2.11 19.33 -12.56
C SER A 111 2.13 20.86 -12.41
N ASP A 112 2.66 21.58 -13.41
CA ASP A 112 2.76 23.04 -13.41
C ASP A 112 1.37 23.73 -13.58
N TYR A 113 0.32 22.94 -13.85
CA TYR A 113 -1.06 23.41 -13.98
C TYR A 113 -1.79 23.51 -12.64
N GLY A 114 -1.43 24.49 -11.81
CA GLY A 114 -2.33 25.07 -10.79
C GLY A 114 -2.76 24.17 -9.61
N ILE A 115 -2.24 22.95 -9.50
CA ILE A 115 -2.50 22.09 -8.34
C ILE A 115 -1.77 22.69 -7.13
N ARG A 116 -2.53 23.18 -6.17
CA ARG A 116 -1.97 23.58 -4.87
C ARG A 116 -1.71 22.31 -4.06
N TRP A 117 -0.49 22.12 -3.59
CA TRP A 117 -0.11 21.00 -2.75
C TRP A 117 0.95 21.41 -1.73
N SER A 118 1.36 20.50 -0.84
CA SER A 118 2.44 20.76 0.09
C SER A 118 3.74 21.10 -0.64
N ALA A 119 4.44 22.14 -0.19
CA ALA A 119 5.79 22.44 -0.64
C ALA A 119 6.75 21.25 -0.46
N GLU A 120 7.75 21.17 -1.33
CA GLU A 120 8.83 20.19 -1.26
C GLU A 120 9.60 20.33 0.07
N GLY A 121 9.79 19.19 0.77
CA GLY A 121 10.55 19.15 2.02
C GLY A 121 12.05 18.89 1.82
N GLY A 122 12.45 18.58 0.58
CA GLY A 122 13.76 18.06 0.21
C GLY A 122 13.75 16.53 0.17
N THR A 123 14.68 15.96 -0.59
CA THR A 123 14.65 14.54 -1.00
C THR A 123 14.45 13.55 0.15
N GLY A 124 15.08 13.76 1.31
CA GLY A 124 14.93 12.86 2.46
C GLY A 124 13.52 12.89 3.08
N VAL A 125 12.92 14.07 3.19
CA VAL A 125 11.56 14.24 3.70
C VAL A 125 10.56 13.68 2.69
N ASP A 126 10.77 13.92 1.40
CA ASP A 126 9.87 13.45 0.34
C ASP A 126 9.92 11.92 0.21
N ILE A 127 11.09 11.30 0.38
CA ILE A 127 11.23 9.84 0.51
C ILE A 127 10.44 9.32 1.72
N ALA A 128 10.62 9.92 2.90
CA ALA A 128 9.91 9.49 4.10
C ALA A 128 8.39 9.61 3.91
N THR A 129 7.94 10.75 3.39
CA THR A 129 6.54 11.02 3.06
C THR A 129 5.99 10.01 2.05
N ALA A 130 6.74 9.66 1.01
CA ALA A 130 6.31 8.69 -0.02
C ALA A 130 5.93 7.31 0.55
N THR A 131 6.46 6.95 1.72
CA THR A 131 6.14 5.67 2.39
C THR A 131 4.87 5.70 3.23
N THR A 132 4.22 6.86 3.38
CA THR A 132 3.04 7.06 4.24
C THR A 132 1.71 6.76 3.53
N GLY A 133 1.65 5.68 2.73
CA GLY A 133 0.42 5.29 2.05
C GLY A 133 0.15 6.05 0.75
N LEU A 134 -1.11 6.05 0.31
CA LEU A 134 -1.56 6.78 -0.87
C LEU A 134 -1.28 8.30 -0.79
N PRO A 135 -1.48 9.01 0.34
CA PRO A 135 -1.17 10.43 0.42
C PRO A 135 0.31 10.74 0.19
N GLY A 136 1.18 9.85 0.67
CA GLY A 136 2.61 9.89 0.39
C GLY A 136 2.93 9.75 -1.10
N VAL A 137 2.33 8.75 -1.75
CA VAL A 137 2.49 8.51 -3.19
C VAL A 137 1.99 9.69 -4.02
N VAL A 138 0.83 10.27 -3.69
CA VAL A 138 0.30 11.46 -4.36
C VAL A 138 1.24 12.65 -4.16
N THR A 139 1.80 12.82 -2.96
CA THR A 139 2.77 13.89 -2.69
C THR A 139 4.02 13.74 -3.55
N ALA A 140 4.61 12.54 -3.59
CA ALA A 140 5.76 12.25 -4.46
C ALA A 140 5.43 12.50 -5.94
N PHE A 141 4.25 12.09 -6.40
CA PHE A 141 3.78 12.33 -7.76
C PHE A 141 3.68 13.83 -8.08
N VAL A 142 3.12 14.63 -7.17
CA VAL A 142 2.96 16.08 -7.37
C VAL A 142 4.32 16.78 -7.39
N HIS A 143 5.26 16.36 -6.53
CA HIS A 143 6.64 16.87 -6.53
C HIS A 143 7.42 16.46 -7.78
N GLY A 144 7.07 15.33 -8.40
CA GLY A 144 7.62 14.91 -9.68
C GLY A 144 9.04 14.35 -9.62
N ASP A 145 9.57 14.08 -8.42
CA ASP A 145 10.87 13.44 -8.25
C ASP A 145 10.76 11.92 -8.40
N TRP A 146 11.55 11.35 -9.31
CA TRP A 146 11.49 9.92 -9.62
C TRP A 146 11.86 9.02 -8.43
N LEU A 147 12.75 9.47 -7.55
CA LEU A 147 13.26 8.66 -6.44
C LEU A 147 12.20 8.46 -5.33
N PRO A 148 11.56 9.51 -4.78
CA PRO A 148 10.36 9.36 -3.94
C PRO A 148 9.26 8.52 -4.59
N CYS A 149 8.97 8.72 -5.89
CA CYS A 149 7.98 7.90 -6.59
C CYS A 149 8.35 6.41 -6.61
N LEU A 150 9.62 6.09 -6.88
CA LEU A 150 10.13 4.72 -6.86
C LEU A 150 10.01 4.12 -5.46
N VAL A 151 10.43 4.84 -4.41
CA VAL A 151 10.35 4.36 -3.02
C VAL A 151 8.90 4.15 -2.59
N GLY A 152 7.98 5.03 -2.99
CA GLY A 152 6.54 4.88 -2.72
C GLY A 152 5.91 3.62 -3.32
N SER A 153 6.54 2.99 -4.31
CA SER A 153 6.08 1.72 -4.89
C SER A 153 6.50 0.48 -4.09
N VAL A 154 7.51 0.59 -3.20
CA VAL A 154 8.12 -0.58 -2.54
C VAL A 154 7.13 -1.31 -1.63
N VAL A 155 6.38 -0.57 -0.79
CA VAL A 155 5.42 -1.16 0.15
C VAL A 155 4.28 -1.89 -0.57
N PRO A 156 3.53 -1.26 -1.50
CA PRO A 156 2.46 -1.98 -2.20
C PRO A 156 2.99 -3.12 -3.07
N LEU A 157 4.19 -2.99 -3.66
CA LEU A 157 4.83 -4.08 -4.40
C LEU A 157 5.15 -5.28 -3.50
N ALA A 158 5.74 -5.04 -2.32
CA ALA A 158 6.06 -6.10 -1.38
C ALA A 158 4.80 -6.83 -0.89
N ILE A 159 3.73 -6.09 -0.58
CA ILE A 159 2.43 -6.68 -0.21
C ILE A 159 1.90 -7.56 -1.35
N ALA A 160 1.83 -7.02 -2.56
CA ALA A 160 1.30 -7.74 -3.72
C ALA A 160 2.12 -9.00 -4.04
N ALA A 161 3.45 -8.88 -4.02
CA ALA A 161 4.37 -9.97 -4.30
C ALA A 161 4.18 -11.15 -3.32
N VAL A 162 4.14 -10.87 -2.01
CA VAL A 162 3.98 -11.92 -0.98
C VAL A 162 2.58 -12.52 -1.01
N ALA A 163 1.53 -11.70 -1.21
CA ALA A 163 0.15 -12.18 -1.29
C ALA A 163 -0.10 -13.06 -2.54
N ALA A 164 0.65 -12.84 -3.62
CA ALA A 164 0.56 -13.60 -4.86
C ALA A 164 1.33 -14.93 -4.84
N VAL A 165 2.21 -15.16 -3.85
CA VAL A 165 2.99 -16.40 -3.77
C VAL A 165 2.06 -17.62 -3.67
N PRO A 166 2.27 -18.69 -4.46
CA PRO A 166 1.43 -19.89 -4.40
C PRO A 166 1.36 -20.55 -3.03
N ALA A 167 2.43 -20.46 -2.23
CA ALA A 167 2.46 -20.92 -0.85
C ALA A 167 1.44 -20.20 0.04
N THR A 168 1.23 -18.89 -0.16
CA THR A 168 0.21 -18.10 0.54
C THR A 168 -1.19 -18.65 0.26
N ALA A 169 -1.50 -19.01 -0.99
CA ALA A 169 -2.80 -19.59 -1.35
C ALA A 169 -3.06 -20.96 -0.67
N ARG A 170 -2.01 -21.78 -0.49
CA ARG A 170 -2.13 -23.11 0.15
C ARG A 170 -2.54 -23.05 1.61
N TRP A 171 -2.26 -21.95 2.30
CA TRP A 171 -2.69 -21.74 3.69
C TRP A 171 -4.22 -21.82 3.83
N PHE A 172 -4.95 -21.28 2.86
CA PHE A 172 -6.40 -21.20 2.86
C PHE A 172 -7.07 -22.54 2.47
N ALA A 173 -6.44 -23.33 1.61
CA ALA A 173 -6.95 -24.62 1.15
C ALA A 173 -7.06 -25.70 2.27
N THR A 174 -6.47 -25.45 3.44
CA THR A 174 -6.49 -26.37 4.59
C THR A 174 -7.50 -25.98 5.68
N ALA A 175 -8.23 -24.88 5.49
CA ALA A 175 -9.31 -24.51 6.39
C ALA A 175 -10.53 -25.39 6.11
N PRO A 176 -11.13 -26.03 7.14
CA PRO A 176 -12.37 -26.77 6.95
C PRO A 176 -13.46 -25.80 6.49
N THR A 177 -14.12 -26.12 5.37
CA THR A 177 -15.30 -25.40 4.90
C THR A 177 -16.43 -25.64 5.89
N SER A 178 -16.72 -24.63 6.73
CA SER A 178 -17.93 -24.58 7.55
C SER A 178 -19.15 -24.26 6.68
#